data_AF-A0A397LHC8-F1
#
_entry.id   AF-A0A397LHC8-F1
#
_cell.length_a   1.000
_cell.length_b   1.000
_cell.length_c   1.000
_cell.angle_alpha   90.00
_cell.angle_beta   90.00
_cell.angle_gamma   90.00
#
_symmetry.space_group_name_H-M   'P 1'
#
loop_
_entity.id
_entity.type
_entity.pdbx_description
1 polymer ?
#
loop_
_entity_poly.entity_id
_entity_poly.type
_entity_poly.pdbx_seq_one_letter_code
_entity_poly.pdbx_strand_id
1 'polypeptide(L)'
;MKRIKLLGAFALCSLISISCETEPVSTDSFITADVKSQTGNGAPSGAHYNLNIIGVSKDKTSDMDGSNGHVIFVPLERKTKIELQEGDFAVLDANGTDGVAQFQLPAPGLDPYNVSDPGDADVISDYSVFVRPLGKPGGYANITTCADLIDSDFGGLLSGKFLSALNKSCDFGGLASVEQVGQDITMRTKGKSTFTNVTAELTTIVFKVEVDEDGDLTTTDDVIIEYIRVPIFDDIIDNEYWQYDNHGLKILQVRFYPGVGTDVTEGDMDWNNE
;
A
#
# COMPACT_ATOMS: atom_id res chain seq x y z
N MET A 1 -56.39 -28.38 66.46
CA MET A 1 -55.60 -27.21 66.95
C MET A 1 -54.75 -26.73 65.79
N LYS A 2 -55.16 -25.62 65.15
CA LYS A 2 -54.43 -24.32 65.09
C LYS A 2 -53.13 -24.40 64.27
N ARG A 3 -52.95 -23.76 63.10
CA ARG A 3 -53.63 -22.68 62.34
C ARG A 3 -53.26 -22.85 60.85
N ILE A 4 -54.20 -23.03 59.92
CA ILE A 4 -54.85 -22.01 59.05
C ILE A 4 -53.89 -21.00 58.42
N LYS A 5 -53.82 -21.02 57.08
CA LYS A 5 -53.98 -19.93 56.06
C LYS A 5 -53.45 -20.49 54.71
N LEU A 6 -54.01 -20.28 53.52
CA LEU A 6 -55.10 -19.43 53.03
C LEU A 6 -55.57 -19.97 51.66
N LEU A 7 -56.81 -19.61 51.30
CA LEU A 7 -57.59 -19.92 50.10
C LEU A 7 -57.04 -19.37 48.77
N GLY A 8 -57.50 -20.01 47.68
CA GLY A 8 -58.05 -19.35 46.48
C GLY A 8 -57.02 -18.93 45.43
N ALA A 9 -57.35 -18.77 44.15
CA ALA A 9 -58.55 -18.98 43.37
C ALA A 9 -58.10 -18.88 41.91
N PHE A 10 -58.72 -19.64 41.03
CA PHE A 10 -58.52 -19.59 39.60
C PHE A 10 -59.02 -18.26 38.99
N ALA A 11 -58.27 -17.78 38.01
CA ALA A 11 -58.71 -17.00 36.85
C ALA A 11 -59.29 -15.59 37.06
N LEU A 12 -58.54 -14.59 36.60
CA LEU A 12 -59.04 -13.62 35.62
C LEU A 12 -57.85 -13.08 34.81
N CYS A 13 -57.83 -13.39 33.52
CA CYS A 13 -56.87 -12.84 32.57
C CYS A 13 -57.32 -11.40 32.26
N SER A 14 -56.63 -10.39 32.79
CA SER A 14 -56.79 -8.99 32.39
C SER A 14 -55.53 -8.51 31.70
N LEU A 15 -55.72 -7.99 30.48
CA LEU A 15 -54.72 -7.35 29.65
C LEU A 15 -53.87 -6.34 30.43
N ILE A 16 -52.55 -6.51 30.37
CA ILE A 16 -51.58 -5.43 30.63
C ILE A 16 -50.78 -5.28 29.34
N SER A 17 -50.92 -4.11 28.74
CA SER A 17 -50.12 -3.61 27.63
C SER A 17 -48.64 -3.62 28.00
N ILE A 18 -47.85 -4.41 27.28
CA ILE A 18 -46.39 -4.28 27.27
C ILE A 18 -46.07 -2.96 26.55
N SER A 19 -45.71 -1.95 27.32
CA SER A 19 -44.85 -0.87 26.85
C SER A 19 -43.42 -1.35 27.05
N CYS A 20 -42.77 -1.78 25.96
CA CYS A 20 -41.32 -1.95 25.94
C CYS A 20 -40.80 -0.72 25.21
N GLU A 21 -40.20 0.19 25.97
CA GLU A 21 -39.55 1.37 25.42
C GLU A 21 -38.40 0.90 24.54
N THR A 22 -38.46 1.24 23.25
CA THR A 22 -37.32 1.13 22.35
C THR A 22 -36.36 2.25 22.70
N GLU A 23 -35.27 1.92 23.38
CA GLU A 23 -34.08 2.77 23.47
C GLU A 23 -33.69 3.21 22.05
N PRO A 24 -33.48 4.52 21.78
CA PRO A 24 -32.95 4.93 20.51
C PRO A 24 -31.51 4.42 20.43
N VAL A 25 -31.27 3.48 19.52
CA VAL A 25 -29.92 3.17 19.04
C VAL A 25 -29.31 4.48 18.59
N SER A 26 -28.28 4.95 19.31
CA SER A 26 -27.44 6.03 18.84
C SER A 26 -26.83 5.55 17.54
N THR A 27 -27.31 6.10 16.42
CA THR A 27 -26.62 6.01 15.14
C THR A 27 -25.30 6.71 15.35
N ASP A 28 -24.29 5.94 15.70
CA ASP A 28 -22.93 6.44 15.68
C ASP A 28 -22.67 6.91 14.25
N SER A 29 -22.25 8.15 14.15
CA SER A 29 -22.03 8.79 12.88
C SER A 29 -20.75 8.17 12.35
N PHE A 30 -20.87 7.10 11.56
CA PHE A 30 -19.76 6.70 10.70
C PHE A 30 -19.37 7.95 9.93
N ILE A 31 -18.22 8.52 10.28
CA ILE A 31 -17.59 9.56 9.49
C ILE A 31 -17.25 8.83 8.19
N THR A 32 -18.16 8.93 7.22
CA THR A 32 -17.85 8.59 5.84
C THR A 32 -16.66 9.47 5.49
N ALA A 33 -15.48 8.86 5.38
CA ALA A 33 -14.33 9.47 4.76
C ALA A 33 -14.84 10.19 3.50
N ASP A 34 -14.48 11.46 3.37
CA ASP A 34 -14.87 12.30 2.25
C ASP A 34 -14.29 11.67 0.98
N VAL A 35 -15.07 10.81 0.32
CA VAL A 35 -14.74 10.24 -0.97
C VAL A 35 -14.70 11.41 -1.93
N LYS A 36 -13.54 12.04 -2.06
CA LYS A 36 -13.30 13.05 -3.09
C LYS A 36 -13.60 12.38 -4.42
N SER A 37 -14.75 12.74 -4.99
CA SER A 37 -15.28 12.22 -6.24
C SER A 37 -14.14 12.03 -7.25
N GLN A 38 -13.89 10.78 -7.63
CA GLN A 38 -13.04 10.46 -8.76
C GLN A 38 -13.57 11.25 -9.96
N THR A 39 -12.71 12.10 -10.50
CA THR A 39 -13.08 12.87 -11.69
C THR A 39 -13.08 11.95 -12.91
N GLY A 40 -13.64 12.41 -14.03
CA GLY A 40 -13.59 11.65 -15.29
C GLY A 40 -12.18 11.39 -15.87
N ASN A 41 -11.11 11.63 -15.10
CA ASN A 41 -9.73 11.25 -15.40
C ASN A 41 -9.21 10.07 -14.58
N GLY A 42 -9.97 9.52 -13.61
CA GLY A 42 -9.58 8.37 -12.77
C GLY A 42 -8.89 8.73 -11.44
N ALA A 43 -8.61 10.01 -11.17
CA ALA A 43 -8.03 10.46 -9.90
C ALA A 43 -8.92 11.48 -9.16
N PRO A 44 -8.70 11.67 -7.85
CA PRO A 44 -9.38 12.67 -7.03
C PRO A 44 -9.23 14.10 -7.58
N SER A 45 -10.17 14.97 -7.20
CA SER A 45 -10.01 16.42 -7.36
C SER A 45 -9.21 17.02 -6.21
N GLY A 46 -8.49 18.11 -6.46
CA GLY A 46 -7.89 18.95 -5.41
C GLY A 46 -6.38 19.12 -5.53
N ALA A 47 -5.80 19.66 -4.45
CA ALA A 47 -4.35 19.83 -4.33
C ALA A 47 -3.65 18.47 -4.36
N HIS A 48 -2.55 18.40 -5.10
CA HIS A 48 -1.71 17.23 -5.24
C HIS A 48 -0.29 17.65 -5.59
N TYR A 49 0.69 16.83 -5.19
CA TYR A 49 2.04 16.90 -5.74
C TYR A 49 2.08 16.10 -7.04
N ASN A 50 2.76 16.62 -8.07
CA ASN A 50 2.86 15.96 -9.37
C ASN A 50 4.31 15.67 -9.70
N LEU A 51 4.69 14.40 -9.77
CA LEU A 51 5.97 13.93 -10.27
C LEU A 51 5.79 13.44 -11.72
N ASN A 52 6.73 13.78 -12.61
CA ASN A 52 6.82 13.17 -13.93
C ASN A 52 8.13 12.38 -14.05
N ILE A 53 8.04 11.07 -14.30
CA ILE A 53 9.20 10.24 -14.63
C ILE A 53 9.29 10.17 -16.15
N ILE A 54 10.33 10.78 -16.73
CA ILE A 54 10.46 11.03 -18.16
C ILE A 54 11.56 10.16 -18.75
N GLY A 55 11.15 9.25 -19.65
CA GLY A 55 12.05 8.43 -20.44
C GLY A 55 12.79 9.24 -21.51
N VAL A 56 14.12 9.26 -21.45
CA VAL A 56 14.98 9.96 -22.41
C VAL A 56 15.89 8.99 -23.16
N SER A 57 16.20 9.34 -24.42
CA SER A 57 17.05 8.53 -25.30
C SER A 57 18.54 8.83 -25.16
N LYS A 58 18.87 9.91 -24.47
CA LYS A 58 20.25 10.35 -24.23
C LYS A 58 20.36 10.65 -22.75
N ASP A 59 21.39 10.10 -22.14
CA ASP A 59 21.71 10.36 -20.75
C ASP A 59 21.95 11.85 -20.55
N LYS A 60 21.56 12.32 -19.37
CA LYS A 60 21.87 13.67 -18.91
C LYS A 60 23.27 13.67 -18.32
N THR A 61 23.96 14.78 -18.51
CA THR A 61 25.33 14.97 -18.00
C THR A 61 25.42 16.12 -17.00
N SER A 62 24.32 16.85 -16.79
CA SER A 62 24.23 17.88 -15.78
C SER A 62 23.87 17.22 -14.47
N ASP A 63 24.57 17.62 -13.41
CA ASP A 63 24.14 17.41 -12.04
C ASP A 63 22.78 18.10 -11.84
N MET A 64 21.80 17.36 -11.32
CA MET A 64 20.42 17.82 -11.13
C MET A 64 19.96 17.68 -9.67
N ASP A 65 20.91 17.70 -8.73
CA ASP A 65 20.65 17.70 -7.30
C ASP A 65 19.85 18.94 -6.87
N GLY A 66 18.87 18.73 -5.98
CA GLY A 66 17.99 19.79 -5.45
C GLY A 66 17.05 20.40 -6.49
N SER A 67 16.70 19.67 -7.54
CA SER A 67 15.83 20.16 -8.63
C SER A 67 14.37 20.32 -8.20
N ASN A 68 13.86 21.56 -8.26
CA ASN A 68 12.45 21.87 -8.03
C ASN A 68 11.53 21.54 -9.23
N GLY A 69 12.00 20.76 -10.21
CA GLY A 69 11.27 20.52 -11.46
C GLY A 69 10.10 19.55 -11.34
N HIS A 70 9.99 18.83 -10.22
CA HIS A 70 9.11 17.66 -10.05
C HIS A 70 9.21 16.65 -11.21
N VAL A 71 10.43 16.45 -11.70
CA VAL A 71 10.75 15.59 -12.83
C VAL A 71 11.94 14.73 -12.46
N ILE A 72 11.87 13.43 -12.80
CA ILE A 72 13.02 12.53 -12.81
C ILE A 72 13.21 12.04 -14.25
N PHE A 73 14.43 12.10 -14.77
CA PHE A 73 14.79 11.58 -16.07
C PHE A 73 15.35 10.18 -15.94
N VAL A 74 14.83 9.24 -16.72
CA VAL A 74 15.27 7.83 -16.73
C VAL A 74 15.61 7.42 -18.16
N PRO A 75 16.53 6.46 -18.38
CA PRO A 75 16.77 5.88 -19.69
C PRO A 75 15.48 5.22 -20.21
N LEU A 76 15.33 5.16 -21.53
CA LEU A 76 14.13 4.55 -22.15
C LEU A 76 14.09 3.02 -22.08
N GLU A 77 15.24 2.36 -21.98
CA GLU A 77 15.37 0.90 -22.14
C GLU A 77 16.40 0.35 -21.14
N ARG A 78 16.27 0.73 -19.86
CA ARG A 78 17.13 0.29 -18.75
C ARG A 78 16.44 0.56 -17.42
N LYS A 79 16.85 -0.19 -16.40
CA LYS A 79 16.47 0.01 -15.00
C LYS A 79 17.18 1.21 -14.36
N THR A 80 16.46 1.91 -13.51
CA THR A 80 16.97 2.99 -12.66
C THR A 80 16.57 2.72 -11.21
N LYS A 81 17.50 2.95 -10.28
CA LYS A 81 17.21 2.99 -8.85
C LYS A 81 16.67 4.39 -8.52
N ILE A 82 15.44 4.51 -8.03
CA ILE A 82 14.92 5.77 -7.49
C ILE A 82 14.86 5.62 -5.97
N GLU A 83 15.88 6.10 -5.28
CA GLU A 83 15.98 6.06 -3.82
C GLU A 83 14.87 6.90 -3.18
N LEU A 84 14.29 6.37 -2.11
CA LEU A 84 13.28 7.04 -1.33
C LEU A 84 13.91 7.64 -0.09
N GLN A 85 13.48 8.85 0.26
CA GLN A 85 13.87 9.50 1.51
C GLN A 85 12.61 10.03 2.19
N GLU A 86 12.51 9.84 3.50
CA GLU A 86 11.40 10.39 4.27
C GLU A 86 11.45 11.94 4.27
N GLY A 87 10.29 12.58 4.08
CA GLY A 87 10.07 14.00 4.29
C GLY A 87 9.04 14.61 3.34
N ASP A 88 9.10 15.92 3.11
CA ASP A 88 8.16 16.58 2.19
C ASP A 88 8.36 16.11 0.74
N PHE A 89 7.29 16.11 -0.06
CA PHE A 89 7.39 15.74 -1.48
C PHE A 89 8.39 16.63 -2.23
N ALA A 90 9.52 16.07 -2.65
CA ALA A 90 10.55 16.78 -3.39
C ALA A 90 11.34 15.82 -4.28
N VAL A 91 11.82 16.32 -5.43
CA VAL A 91 12.85 15.60 -6.19
C VAL A 91 14.21 16.06 -5.68
N LEU A 92 14.94 15.14 -5.06
CA LEU A 92 16.26 15.42 -4.50
C LEU A 92 17.35 15.24 -5.55
N ASP A 93 17.18 14.25 -6.44
CA ASP A 93 18.00 14.08 -7.63
C ASP A 93 17.10 13.67 -8.81
N ALA A 94 17.14 14.49 -9.86
CA ALA A 94 16.35 14.28 -11.07
C ALA A 94 17.06 13.43 -12.13
N ASN A 95 18.33 13.04 -11.96
CA ASN A 95 19.13 12.39 -12.98
C ASN A 95 19.23 10.87 -12.84
N GLY A 96 18.11 10.16 -12.96
CA GLY A 96 18.10 8.70 -13.03
C GLY A 96 18.82 8.06 -14.24
N THR A 97 19.42 8.84 -15.13
CA THR A 97 20.18 8.34 -16.28
C THR A 97 21.63 7.99 -15.96
N ASP A 98 22.19 8.44 -14.85
CA ASP A 98 23.50 7.95 -14.39
C ASP A 98 23.40 6.66 -13.54
N GLY A 99 22.17 6.26 -13.18
CA GLY A 99 21.84 4.97 -12.56
C GLY A 99 21.01 5.11 -11.28
N VAL A 100 21.11 6.26 -10.62
CA VAL A 100 20.38 6.56 -9.38
C VAL A 100 19.63 7.88 -9.56
N ALA A 101 18.43 7.97 -9.00
CA ALA A 101 17.73 9.21 -8.76
C ALA A 101 17.24 9.18 -7.31
N GLN A 102 16.79 10.31 -6.78
CA GLN A 102 16.32 10.37 -5.41
C GLN A 102 15.03 11.19 -5.30
N PHE A 103 14.04 10.61 -4.63
CA PHE A 103 12.74 11.21 -4.39
C PHE A 103 12.43 11.23 -2.90
N GLN A 104 12.00 12.39 -2.40
CA GLN A 104 11.54 12.57 -1.04
C GLN A 104 10.01 12.51 -1.00
N LEU A 105 9.46 11.80 -0.02
CA LEU A 105 8.03 11.64 0.23
C LEU A 105 7.78 11.31 1.71
N PRO A 106 6.59 11.65 2.26
CA PRO A 106 6.32 11.39 3.67
C PRO A 106 6.07 9.90 3.89
N ALA A 107 6.27 9.44 5.13
CA ALA A 107 5.77 8.15 5.57
C ALA A 107 4.27 8.04 5.29
N PRO A 108 3.79 6.87 4.84
CA PRO A 108 2.41 6.71 4.43
C PRO A 108 1.44 6.64 5.60
N GLY A 109 1.92 6.58 6.85
CA GLY A 109 1.09 6.73 8.06
C GLY A 109 0.22 5.52 8.40
N LEU A 110 0.41 4.39 7.72
CA LEU A 110 -0.21 3.10 8.03
C LEU A 110 0.74 2.20 8.84
N ASP A 111 0.20 1.19 9.52
CA ASP A 111 0.97 0.22 10.31
C ASP A 111 1.35 -1.01 9.46
N PRO A 112 2.46 -1.70 9.75
CA PRO A 112 2.74 -3.00 9.16
C PRO A 112 1.74 -4.04 9.68
N TYR A 113 1.35 -5.00 8.84
CA TYR A 113 0.36 -6.02 9.21
C TYR A 113 0.51 -7.34 8.46
N ASN A 114 -0.07 -8.40 9.02
CA ASN A 114 -0.21 -9.69 8.34
C ASN A 114 -1.37 -9.65 7.36
N VAL A 115 -1.11 -9.89 6.09
CA VAL A 115 -2.10 -9.77 5.00
C VAL A 115 -3.31 -10.69 5.19
N SER A 116 -3.15 -11.80 5.91
CA SER A 116 -4.26 -12.73 6.18
C SER A 116 -5.22 -12.23 7.26
N ASP A 117 -4.73 -11.41 8.19
CA ASP A 117 -5.51 -10.80 9.27
C ASP A 117 -4.83 -9.50 9.75
N PRO A 118 -5.29 -8.33 9.25
CA PRO A 118 -4.74 -7.05 9.66
C PRO A 118 -4.97 -6.72 11.14
N GLY A 119 -5.90 -7.40 11.82
CA GLY A 119 -6.23 -7.11 13.22
C GLY A 119 -6.67 -5.65 13.43
N ASP A 120 -6.00 -4.97 14.37
CA ASP A 120 -6.27 -3.56 14.74
C ASP A 120 -5.32 -2.56 14.03
N ALA A 121 -4.49 -3.00 13.07
CA ALA A 121 -3.54 -2.16 12.36
C ALA A 121 -4.25 -1.01 11.61
N ASP A 122 -3.65 0.19 11.58
CA ASP A 122 -4.10 1.23 10.66
C ASP A 122 -3.70 0.86 9.23
N VAL A 123 -4.68 0.56 8.39
CA VAL A 123 -4.47 0.18 6.98
C VAL A 123 -4.78 1.32 6.01
N ILE A 124 -5.08 2.52 6.53
CA ILE A 124 -5.39 3.69 5.71
C ILE A 124 -4.15 4.57 5.59
N SER A 125 -3.62 4.70 4.38
CA SER A 125 -2.55 5.65 4.10
C SER A 125 -2.98 7.11 4.30
N ASP A 126 -2.07 7.98 4.72
CA ASP A 126 -2.27 9.44 4.86
C ASP A 126 -2.39 10.17 3.51
N TYR A 127 -1.90 9.55 2.44
CA TYR A 127 -1.96 10.07 1.09
C TYR A 127 -2.14 8.95 0.08
N SER A 128 -2.73 9.30 -1.06
CA SER A 128 -2.95 8.37 -2.16
C SER A 128 -2.08 8.68 -3.36
N VAL A 129 -1.61 7.62 -4.02
CA VAL A 129 -0.73 7.68 -5.19
C VAL A 129 -1.47 7.21 -6.42
N PHE A 130 -1.50 8.05 -7.45
CA PHE A 130 -2.15 7.74 -8.72
C PHE A 130 -1.18 7.89 -9.88
N VAL A 131 -1.15 6.91 -10.78
CA VAL A 131 -0.27 6.93 -11.95
C VAL A 131 -1.05 6.92 -13.25
N ARG A 132 -0.47 7.51 -14.30
CA ARG A 132 -0.91 7.28 -15.68
C ARG A 132 0.24 7.37 -16.67
N PRO A 133 0.23 6.55 -17.73
CA PRO A 133 1.19 6.68 -18.81
C PRO A 133 0.79 7.80 -19.80
N LEU A 134 1.78 8.56 -20.28
CA LEU A 134 1.63 9.65 -21.24
C LEU A 134 2.68 9.58 -22.35
N GLY A 135 2.52 10.46 -23.36
CA GLY A 135 3.43 10.54 -24.49
C GLY A 135 3.15 9.52 -25.59
N LYS A 136 4.22 9.10 -26.29
CA LYS A 136 4.14 8.22 -27.47
C LYS A 136 3.65 6.81 -27.06
N PRO A 137 2.63 6.26 -27.75
CA PRO A 137 2.16 4.89 -27.52
C PRO A 137 3.18 3.78 -27.78
N GLY A 138 3.00 2.66 -27.07
CA GLY A 138 3.74 1.41 -27.22
C GLY A 138 4.81 1.14 -26.15
N GLY A 139 5.06 2.09 -25.25
CA GLY A 139 5.98 1.90 -24.13
C GLY A 139 5.24 1.68 -22.81
N TYR A 140 5.91 1.03 -21.86
CA TYR A 140 5.44 0.79 -20.50
C TYR A 140 6.64 0.81 -19.53
N ALA A 141 6.39 0.76 -18.24
CA ALA A 141 7.42 0.58 -17.22
C ALA A 141 6.92 -0.34 -16.10
N ASN A 142 7.80 -1.15 -15.54
CA ASN A 142 7.50 -1.89 -14.32
C ASN A 142 8.16 -1.15 -13.16
N ILE A 143 7.43 -0.99 -12.06
CA ILE A 143 7.91 -0.32 -10.86
C ILE A 143 7.71 -1.28 -9.70
N THR A 144 8.80 -1.62 -9.04
CA THR A 144 8.78 -2.52 -7.87
C THR A 144 9.42 -1.79 -6.71
N THR A 145 8.73 -1.74 -5.57
CA THR A 145 9.30 -1.23 -4.32
C THR A 145 10.25 -2.29 -3.75
N CYS A 146 11.46 -1.85 -3.39
CA CYS A 146 12.54 -2.69 -2.91
C CYS A 146 13.12 -2.10 -1.63
N ALA A 147 13.55 -2.95 -0.70
CA ALA A 147 14.24 -2.53 0.53
C ALA A 147 15.07 -3.67 1.11
N ASP A 148 15.96 -3.33 2.04
CA ASP A 148 16.63 -4.31 2.89
C ASP A 148 15.74 -4.64 4.08
N LEU A 149 15.59 -5.94 4.39
CA LEU A 149 14.93 -6.40 5.62
C LEU A 149 15.93 -6.33 6.77
N ILE A 150 15.63 -5.53 7.80
CA ILE A 150 16.51 -5.33 8.95
C ILE A 150 15.95 -5.89 10.26
N ASP A 151 14.62 -6.09 10.35
CA ASP A 151 13.98 -6.86 11.42
C ASP A 151 13.33 -8.14 10.88
N SER A 152 13.93 -9.29 11.20
CA SER A 152 13.39 -10.60 10.80
C SER A 152 12.21 -11.06 11.63
N ASP A 153 11.93 -10.42 12.78
CA ASP A 153 10.78 -10.74 13.61
C ASP A 153 9.51 -10.00 13.14
N PHE A 154 9.64 -9.09 12.16
CA PHE A 154 8.55 -8.29 11.59
C PHE A 154 7.70 -7.64 12.67
N GLY A 155 8.31 -7.05 13.71
CA GLY A 155 7.57 -6.46 14.82
C GLY A 155 6.66 -7.44 15.60
N GLY A 156 6.89 -8.76 15.48
CA GLY A 156 6.05 -9.80 16.08
C GLY A 156 4.77 -10.12 15.32
N LEU A 157 4.68 -9.75 14.04
CA LEU A 157 3.50 -10.00 13.18
C LEU A 157 3.37 -11.45 12.70
N LEU A 158 4.42 -12.25 12.86
CA LEU A 158 4.44 -13.65 12.43
C LEU A 158 3.70 -14.54 13.43
N SER A 159 2.98 -15.55 12.94
CA SER A 159 2.30 -16.50 13.83
C SER A 159 3.26 -17.48 14.52
N GLY A 160 4.48 -17.60 14.00
CA GLY A 160 5.53 -18.48 14.50
C GLY A 160 6.92 -17.91 14.27
N LYS A 161 7.92 -18.79 14.24
CA LYS A 161 9.33 -18.40 14.12
C LYS A 161 9.70 -18.14 12.66
N PHE A 162 10.26 -16.97 12.37
CA PHE A 162 10.81 -16.64 11.06
C PHE A 162 11.89 -17.65 10.60
N LEU A 163 11.77 -18.13 9.37
CA LEU A 163 12.76 -18.99 8.73
C LEU A 163 13.48 -18.28 7.60
N SER A 164 12.71 -17.75 6.63
CA SER A 164 13.28 -17.14 5.44
C SER A 164 12.28 -16.18 4.77
N ALA A 165 12.81 -15.18 4.05
CA ALA A 165 12.02 -14.40 3.11
C ALA A 165 12.20 -14.98 1.71
N LEU A 166 11.09 -15.25 1.03
CA LEU A 166 11.01 -15.83 -0.32
C LEU A 166 10.87 -14.78 -1.43
N ASN A 167 10.92 -13.49 -1.08
CA ASN A 167 10.93 -12.39 -2.04
C ASN A 167 12.10 -12.55 -3.01
N LYS A 168 11.89 -12.14 -4.27
CA LYS A 168 12.97 -12.07 -5.26
C LYS A 168 13.94 -10.96 -4.86
N SER A 169 15.22 -11.09 -5.21
CA SER A 169 16.15 -9.97 -5.08
C SER A 169 15.89 -8.91 -6.17
N CYS A 170 15.97 -7.63 -5.81
CA CYS A 170 16.00 -6.57 -6.81
C CYS A 170 17.41 -6.41 -7.43
N ASP A 171 17.50 -5.73 -8.58
CA ASP A 171 18.74 -5.61 -9.35
C ASP A 171 19.80 -4.74 -8.66
N PHE A 172 19.38 -3.87 -7.74
CA PHE A 172 20.25 -2.93 -7.03
C PHE A 172 20.45 -3.28 -5.54
N GLY A 173 20.09 -4.49 -5.12
CA GLY A 173 20.11 -4.93 -3.72
C GLY A 173 18.72 -5.02 -3.10
N GLY A 174 18.62 -5.52 -1.87
CA GLY A 174 17.34 -5.69 -1.19
C GLY A 174 16.40 -6.75 -1.78
N LEU A 175 15.25 -6.87 -1.12
CA LEU A 175 14.14 -7.75 -1.47
C LEU A 175 13.08 -6.95 -2.23
N ALA A 176 12.55 -7.55 -3.30
CA ALA A 176 11.47 -7.02 -4.11
C ALA A 176 10.12 -7.32 -3.45
N SER A 177 9.26 -6.32 -3.34
CA SER A 177 7.85 -6.56 -3.06
C SER A 177 7.28 -7.61 -4.02
N VAL A 178 6.37 -8.48 -3.54
CA VAL A 178 5.70 -9.45 -4.42
C VAL A 178 4.71 -8.80 -5.38
N GLU A 179 4.26 -7.58 -5.06
CA GLU A 179 3.43 -6.73 -5.92
C GLU A 179 4.27 -5.68 -6.67
N GLN A 180 3.72 -5.17 -7.77
CA GLN A 180 4.37 -4.16 -8.61
C GLN A 180 3.35 -3.34 -9.38
N VAL A 181 3.73 -2.11 -9.76
CA VAL A 181 3.00 -1.35 -10.78
C VAL A 181 3.50 -1.81 -12.16
N GLY A 182 2.72 -2.68 -12.79
CA GLY A 182 3.12 -3.40 -14.00
C GLY A 182 2.64 -2.80 -15.33
N GLN A 183 2.94 -3.53 -16.41
CA GLN A 183 2.55 -3.20 -17.78
C GLN A 183 1.03 -3.01 -17.96
N ASP A 184 0.23 -3.78 -17.24
CA ASP A 184 -1.23 -3.70 -17.22
C ASP A 184 -1.73 -2.30 -16.82
N ILE A 185 -1.00 -1.61 -15.94
CA ILE A 185 -1.29 -0.23 -15.50
C ILE A 185 -0.56 0.80 -16.37
N THR A 186 0.72 0.56 -16.70
CA THR A 186 1.60 1.58 -17.29
C THR A 186 1.69 1.52 -18.82
N MET A 187 1.04 0.56 -19.49
CA MET A 187 1.06 0.48 -20.94
C MET A 187 0.44 1.73 -21.58
N ARG A 188 1.26 2.48 -22.32
CA ARG A 188 0.78 3.61 -23.10
C ARG A 188 0.06 3.14 -24.36
N THR A 189 -1.27 3.07 -24.29
CA THR A 189 -2.14 2.86 -25.45
C THR A 189 -2.37 4.15 -26.25
N LYS A 190 -3.08 4.08 -27.38
CA LYS A 190 -3.51 5.27 -28.13
C LYS A 190 -4.69 5.95 -27.43
N GLY A 191 -4.79 7.27 -27.53
CA GLY A 191 -5.92 8.05 -26.98
C GLY A 191 -5.66 8.58 -25.58
N LYS A 192 -6.74 8.88 -24.84
CA LYS A 192 -6.70 9.45 -23.49
C LYS A 192 -6.26 8.36 -22.49
N SER A 193 -5.30 8.68 -21.63
CA SER A 193 -5.00 7.88 -20.44
C SER A 193 -5.73 8.41 -19.22
N THR A 194 -6.13 7.49 -18.36
CA THR A 194 -6.71 7.74 -17.03
C THR A 194 -5.72 7.36 -15.96
N PHE A 195 -5.91 7.93 -14.77
CA PHE A 195 -5.17 7.55 -13.58
C PHE A 195 -5.72 6.25 -12.99
N THR A 196 -4.81 5.49 -12.39
CA THR A 196 -5.08 4.29 -11.59
C THR A 196 -4.48 4.53 -10.21
N ASN A 197 -5.20 4.13 -9.14
CA ASN A 197 -4.68 4.13 -7.78
C ASN A 197 -3.63 3.03 -7.66
N VAL A 198 -2.43 3.36 -7.17
CA VAL A 198 -1.32 2.43 -6.94
C VAL A 198 -0.67 2.68 -5.58
N THR A 199 -1.49 3.11 -4.62
CA THR A 199 -0.99 3.54 -3.31
C THR A 199 -0.29 2.40 -2.60
N ALA A 200 -0.90 1.20 -2.56
CA ALA A 200 -0.31 0.03 -1.90
C ALA A 200 1.08 -0.30 -2.49
N GLU A 201 1.17 -0.43 -3.82
CA GLU A 201 2.36 -0.91 -4.51
C GLU A 201 3.55 0.05 -4.43
N LEU A 202 3.29 1.37 -4.36
CA LEU A 202 4.35 2.38 -4.32
C LEU A 202 4.67 2.90 -2.91
N THR A 203 3.88 2.55 -1.89
CA THR A 203 4.11 3.00 -0.51
C THR A 203 4.37 1.87 0.47
N THR A 204 4.39 0.61 0.01
CA THR A 204 4.64 -0.54 0.87
C THR A 204 5.48 -1.60 0.15
N ILE A 205 5.99 -2.56 0.93
CA ILE A 205 6.55 -3.82 0.46
C ILE A 205 5.75 -4.95 1.07
N VAL A 206 5.39 -5.93 0.25
CA VAL A 206 4.80 -7.19 0.72
C VAL A 206 5.89 -8.27 0.73
N PHE A 207 6.23 -8.73 1.93
CA PHE A 207 7.14 -9.84 2.15
C PHE A 207 6.40 -11.17 2.13
N LYS A 208 6.91 -12.15 1.38
CA LYS A 208 6.46 -13.54 1.43
C LYS A 208 7.46 -14.31 2.28
N VAL A 209 7.02 -14.84 3.42
CA VAL A 209 7.93 -15.42 4.42
C VAL A 209 7.56 -16.85 4.75
N GLU A 210 8.58 -17.67 5.02
CA GLU A 210 8.43 -18.99 5.62
C GLU A 210 8.50 -18.88 7.14
N VAL A 211 7.52 -19.49 7.81
CA VAL A 211 7.37 -19.46 9.26
C VAL A 211 7.26 -20.89 9.77
N ASP A 212 7.94 -21.20 10.87
CA ASP A 212 7.77 -22.43 11.65
C ASP A 212 6.74 -22.17 12.75
N GLU A 213 5.55 -22.74 12.60
CA GLU A 213 4.39 -22.51 13.46
C GLU A 213 4.64 -23.00 14.90
N ASP A 214 5.36 -24.12 15.05
CA ASP A 214 5.59 -24.77 16.36
C ASP A 214 6.92 -24.37 17.01
N GLY A 215 7.83 -23.74 16.25
CA GLY A 215 9.11 -23.20 16.72
C GLY A 215 10.18 -24.23 17.10
N ASP A 216 9.90 -25.53 16.92
CA ASP A 216 10.77 -26.66 17.27
C ASP A 216 11.46 -27.28 16.03
N LEU A 217 11.14 -26.84 14.79
CA LEU A 217 11.72 -27.32 13.53
C LEU A 217 11.85 -28.86 13.40
N THR A 218 10.95 -29.62 14.02
CA THR A 218 11.12 -31.09 14.10
C THR A 218 10.74 -31.80 12.82
N THR A 219 9.87 -31.19 11.99
CA THR A 219 9.49 -31.69 10.67
C THR A 219 9.28 -30.55 9.66
N THR A 220 9.28 -30.87 8.36
CA THR A 220 8.90 -29.93 7.29
C THR A 220 7.40 -29.68 7.21
N ASP A 221 6.58 -30.40 7.99
CA ASP A 221 5.12 -30.28 7.95
C ASP A 221 4.62 -29.06 8.72
N ASP A 222 5.49 -28.39 9.49
CA ASP A 222 5.19 -27.25 10.37
C ASP A 222 5.56 -25.89 9.72
N VAL A 223 5.95 -25.90 8.44
CA VAL A 223 6.35 -24.70 7.69
C VAL A 223 5.16 -24.15 6.91
N ILE A 224 4.77 -22.91 7.23
CA ILE A 224 3.72 -22.18 6.53
C ILE A 224 4.27 -20.95 5.81
N ILE A 225 3.47 -20.43 4.88
CA ILE A 225 3.76 -19.18 4.17
C ILE A 225 2.85 -18.09 4.70
N GLU A 226 3.45 -16.98 5.11
CA GLU A 226 2.74 -15.76 5.46
C GLU A 226 3.13 -14.62 4.52
N TYR A 227 2.25 -13.63 4.43
CA TYR A 227 2.50 -12.40 3.70
C TYR A 227 2.40 -11.23 4.66
N ILE A 228 3.47 -10.44 4.77
CA ILE A 228 3.54 -9.29 5.67
C ILE A 228 3.68 -8.02 4.84
N ARG A 229 2.74 -7.09 4.99
CA ARG A 229 2.82 -5.77 4.35
C ARG A 229 3.51 -4.82 5.31
N VAL A 230 4.57 -4.17 4.82
CA VAL A 230 5.39 -3.23 5.59
C VAL A 230 5.41 -1.90 4.83
N PRO A 231 5.02 -0.77 5.44
CA PRO A 231 5.11 0.53 4.79
C PRO A 231 6.56 0.97 4.58
N ILE A 232 6.79 1.82 3.57
CA ILE A 232 8.09 2.49 3.43
C ILE A 232 8.37 3.37 4.66
N PHE A 233 9.63 3.43 5.09
CA PHE A 233 10.11 4.14 6.28
C PHE A 233 9.67 3.52 7.62
N ASP A 234 9.24 2.26 7.60
CA ASP A 234 9.04 1.45 8.79
C ASP A 234 10.37 0.92 9.33
N ASP A 235 10.49 0.71 10.64
CA ASP A 235 11.74 0.26 11.27
C ASP A 235 12.09 -1.21 10.99
N ILE A 236 11.18 -1.97 10.37
CA ILE A 236 11.43 -3.32 9.88
C ILE A 236 12.36 -3.32 8.65
N ILE A 237 12.40 -2.23 7.88
CA ILE A 237 13.14 -2.12 6.61
C ILE A 237 14.06 -0.90 6.55
N ASP A 238 15.00 -0.91 5.59
CA ASP A 238 15.89 0.22 5.30
C ASP A 238 16.28 0.26 3.82
N ASN A 239 16.93 1.34 3.38
CA ASN A 239 17.42 1.54 2.01
C ASN A 239 16.33 1.40 0.94
N GLU A 240 15.14 1.94 1.18
CA GLU A 240 13.99 1.80 0.31
C GLU A 240 14.20 2.54 -1.03
N TYR A 241 13.76 1.91 -2.11
CA TYR A 241 13.81 2.50 -3.43
C TYR A 241 12.73 1.91 -4.36
N TRP A 242 12.35 2.68 -5.38
CA TRP A 242 11.61 2.14 -6.52
C TRP A 242 12.59 1.68 -7.60
N GLN A 243 12.55 0.40 -7.94
CA GLN A 243 13.18 -0.11 -9.15
C GLN A 243 12.30 0.25 -10.36
N TYR A 244 12.71 1.26 -11.11
CA TYR A 244 11.99 1.69 -12.32
C TYR A 244 12.59 1.01 -13.56
N ASP A 245 11.94 -0.03 -14.07
CA ASP A 245 12.33 -0.74 -15.29
C ASP A 245 11.59 -0.20 -16.51
N ASN A 246 12.27 0.63 -17.32
CA ASN A 246 11.64 1.30 -18.45
C ASN A 246 11.71 0.45 -19.73
N HIS A 247 10.55 0.22 -20.34
CA HIS A 247 10.36 -0.49 -21.62
C HIS A 247 9.81 0.47 -22.68
N GLY A 248 10.47 1.62 -22.84
CA GLY A 248 10.17 2.63 -23.85
C GLY A 248 9.08 3.65 -23.48
N LEU A 249 8.58 3.65 -22.24
CA LEU A 249 7.61 4.62 -21.76
C LEU A 249 8.20 6.03 -21.75
N LYS A 250 7.47 6.98 -22.35
CA LYS A 250 7.95 8.36 -22.49
C LYS A 250 7.77 9.16 -21.22
N ILE A 251 6.59 9.07 -20.62
CA ILE A 251 6.27 9.79 -19.40
C ILE A 251 5.35 8.90 -18.57
N LEU A 252 5.75 8.61 -17.34
CA LEU A 252 4.81 8.23 -16.29
C LEU A 252 4.52 9.48 -15.46
N GLN A 253 3.26 9.85 -15.38
CA GLN A 253 2.84 10.92 -14.48
C GLN A 253 2.31 10.30 -13.20
N VAL A 254 2.88 10.70 -12.08
CA VAL A 254 2.50 10.27 -10.73
C VAL A 254 1.92 11.47 -9.99
N ARG A 255 0.80 11.25 -9.30
CA ARG A 255 0.16 12.26 -8.46
C ARG A 255 0.00 11.73 -7.04
N PHE A 256 0.39 12.54 -6.09
CA PHE A 256 0.25 12.28 -4.67
C PHE A 256 -0.80 13.24 -4.12
N TYR A 257 -1.81 12.73 -3.44
CA TYR A 257 -2.90 13.52 -2.85
C TYR A 257 -2.81 13.47 -1.32
N PRO A 258 -2.15 14.45 -0.68
CA PRO A 258 -2.09 14.50 0.78
C PRO A 258 -3.47 14.64 1.41
N GLY A 259 -3.71 13.93 2.51
CA GLY A 259 -4.99 13.92 3.23
C GLY A 259 -6.13 13.26 2.45
N VAL A 260 -5.81 12.45 1.45
CA VAL A 260 -6.77 11.58 0.74
C VAL A 260 -6.27 10.17 0.92
N GLY A 261 -6.81 9.47 1.93
CA GLY A 261 -6.34 8.13 2.26
C GLY A 261 -6.84 7.05 1.32
N THR A 262 -6.02 6.01 1.19
CA THR A 262 -6.34 4.76 0.50
C THR A 262 -6.25 3.62 1.51
N ASP A 263 -7.28 2.78 1.56
CA ASP A 263 -7.22 1.47 2.20
C ASP A 263 -6.33 0.56 1.37
N VAL A 264 -5.16 0.19 1.91
CA VAL A 264 -4.19 -0.64 1.17
C VAL A 264 -4.56 -2.12 1.16
N THR A 265 -5.51 -2.55 1.99
CA THR A 265 -5.99 -3.95 2.00
C THR A 265 -6.78 -4.30 0.74
N GLU A 266 -7.30 -3.31 0.02
CA GLU A 266 -7.95 -3.55 -1.27
C GLU A 266 -7.01 -4.22 -2.28
N GLY A 267 -5.69 -3.98 -2.17
CA GLY A 267 -4.66 -4.60 -3.01
C GLY A 267 -4.27 -6.02 -2.60
N ASP A 268 -4.61 -6.46 -1.38
CA ASP A 268 -4.23 -7.78 -0.85
C ASP A 268 -4.98 -8.94 -1.55
N MET A 269 -6.12 -8.65 -2.17
CA MET A 269 -6.97 -9.66 -2.81
C MET A 269 -6.45 -10.18 -4.17
N ASP A 270 -5.49 -9.47 -4.80
CA ASP A 270 -5.14 -9.69 -6.20
C ASP A 270 -4.07 -10.77 -6.43
N TRP A 271 -3.22 -11.08 -5.43
CA TRP A 271 -2.10 -12.03 -5.58
C TRP A 271 -2.23 -13.30 -4.72
N ASN A 272 -3.14 -13.33 -3.74
CA ASN A 272 -3.31 -14.46 -2.81
C ASN A 272 -4.04 -15.69 -3.42
N ASN A 273 -4.36 -15.66 -4.72
CA ASN A 273 -5.08 -16.73 -5.42
C ASN A 273 -4.20 -17.57 -6.37
N GLU A 274 -2.88 -17.37 -6.38
CA GLU A 274 -1.90 -18.15 -7.17
C GLU A 274 -1.00 -19.03 -6.30
#